data_AF-A0A218QJH0-F1
#
_entry.id   AF-A0A218QJH0-F1
#
_cell.length_a   1.000
_cell.length_b   1.000
_cell.length_c   1.000
_cell.angle_alpha   90.00
_cell.angle_beta   90.00
_cell.angle_gamma   90.00
#
_symmetry.space_group_name_H-M   'P 1'
#
loop_
_entity.id
_entity.type
_entity.pdbx_description
1 polymer ?
#
loop_
_entity_poly.entity_id
_entity_poly.type
_entity_poly.pdbx_seq_one_letter_code
_entity_poly.pdbx_strand_id
1 'polypeptide(L)' 'MLSNLYQDIHLFRFDEKTGEIYILAGETIEIIINREGIWEFINEAGF' A
#
# COMPACT_ATOMS: atom_id res chain seq x y z
N MET A 1 -13.78 0.83 15.47
CA MET A 1 -12.67 1.51 16.18
C MET A 1 -11.50 1.50 15.21
N LEU A 2 -11.11 2.64 14.63
CA LEU A 2 -9.88 2.71 13.82
C LEU A 2 -8.71 2.59 14.80
N SER A 3 -7.94 1.51 14.70
CA SER A 3 -6.64 1.42 15.34
C SER A 3 -5.65 2.14 14.45
N ASN A 4 -5.01 3.18 14.97
CA ASN A 4 -3.90 3.86 14.31
C ASN A 4 -2.63 3.01 14.51
N LEU A 5 -2.59 1.82 13.89
CA LEU A 5 -1.39 0.98 13.86
C LEU A 5 -0.46 1.50 12.78
N TYR A 6 0.20 2.62 13.07
CA TYR A 6 1.29 3.13 12.23
C TYR A 6 2.49 2.19 12.41
N GLN A 7 2.94 1.61 11.31
CA GLN A 7 4.13 0.79 11.23
C GLN A 7 5.01 1.37 10.12
N ASP A 8 6.32 1.37 10.35
CA ASP A 8 7.27 1.83 9.36
C ASP A 8 7.23 0.89 8.15
N ILE A 9 7.17 1.48 6.95
CA ILE A 9 7.28 0.74 5.71
C ILE A 9 8.75 0.41 5.49
N HIS A 10 9.09 -0.86 5.61
CA HIS A 10 10.43 -1.39 5.33
C HIS A 10 10.65 -1.62 3.83
N LEU A 11 9.58 -1.94 3.10
CA LEU A 11 9.63 -2.15 1.66
C LEU A 11 8.38 -1.59 0.99
N PHE A 12 8.61 -0.84 -0.08
CA PHE A 12 7.61 -0.52 -1.09
C PHE A 12 8.16 -0.93 -2.45
N ARG A 13 7.48 -1.83 -3.15
CA ARG A 13 7.88 -2.29 -4.49
C ARG A 13 6.69 -2.31 -5.43
N PHE A 14 6.86 -1.70 -6.59
CA PHE A 14 5.95 -1.84 -7.72
C PHE A 14 6.54 -2.82 -8.74
N ASP A 15 5.75 -3.79 -9.20
CA ASP A 15 6.09 -4.65 -10.34
C ASP A 15 5.38 -4.13 -11.59
N GLU A 16 6.12 -3.60 -12.56
CA GLU A 16 5.55 -3.02 -13.78
C GLU A 16 4.91 -4.07 -14.70
N LYS A 17 5.30 -5.34 -14.60
CA LYS A 17 4.79 -6.41 -15.47
C LYS A 17 3.40 -6.84 -15.01
N THR A 18 3.23 -7.07 -13.71
CA THR A 18 1.94 -7.49 -13.13
C THR A 18 1.08 -6.30 -12.72
N GLY A 19 1.69 -5.15 -12.46
CA GLY A 19 1.04 -3.96 -11.91
C GLY A 19 0.72 -4.08 -10.42
N GLU A 20 1.35 -5.02 -9.71
CA GLU A 20 1.14 -5.24 -8.28
C GLU A 20 2.05 -4.34 -7.44
N ILE A 21 1.52 -3.88 -6.30
CA ILE A 21 2.30 -3.18 -5.27
C ILE A 21 2.43 -4.08 -4.06
N TYR A 22 3.66 -4.20 -3.56
CA TYR A 22 4.02 -4.95 -2.38
C TYR A 22 4.49 -3.99 -1.30
N ILE A 23 3.92 -4.12 -0.10
CA ILE A 23 4.29 -3.31 1.07
C ILE A 23 4.63 -4.26 2.22
N LEU A 24 5.82 -4.11 2.79
CA LEU A 24 6.19 -4.73 4.06
C LEU A 24 6.27 -3.64 5.12
N ALA A 25 5.53 -3.78 6.20
CA ALA A 25 5.51 -2.81 7.29
C ALA A 25 5.69 -3.50 8.66
N GLY A 26 6.51 -2.88 9.51
CA GLY A 26 6.88 -3.46 10.80
C GLY A 26 7.48 -4.86 10.64
N GLU A 27 7.25 -5.73 11.63
CA GLU A 27 7.78 -7.10 11.62
C GLU A 27 6.80 -8.13 11.05
N THR A 28 5.51 -7.80 10.93
CA THR A 28 4.45 -8.80 10.68
C THR A 28 3.43 -8.42 9.62
N ILE A 29 3.49 -7.21 9.03
CA ILE A 29 2.48 -6.75 8.08
C ILE A 29 3.01 -6.89 6.65
N GLU A 30 2.33 -7.72 5.87
CA GLU A 30 2.55 -7.86 4.43
C GLU A 30 1.26 -7.52 3.69
N ILE A 31 1.33 -6.59 2.73
CA ILE A 31 0.18 -6.13 1.94
C ILE A 31 0.52 -6.29 0.46
N ILE A 32 -0.39 -6.92 -0.29
CA ILE A 32 -0.34 -7.01 -1.74
C ILE A 32 -1.56 -6.28 -2.30
N ILE A 33 -1.30 -5.26 -3.12
CA ILE A 33 -2.30 -4.46 -3.80
C ILE A 33 -2.35 -4.94 -5.25
N ASN A 34 -3.45 -5.61 -5.61
CA ASN A 34 -3.66 -6.11 -6.96
C ASN A 34 -4.06 -4.98 -7.91
N ARG A 35 -3.52 -5.01 -9.14
CA ARG A 35 -3.81 -4.06 -10.21
C ARG A 35 -5.30 -3.90 -10.51
N GLU A 36 -6.03 -5.01 -10.49
CA GLU A 36 -7.47 -5.06 -10.80
C GLU A 36 -8.36 -4.73 -9.60
N GLY A 37 -7.77 -4.42 -8.44
CA GLY A 37 -8.53 -4.02 -7.27
C GLY A 37 -9.18 -2.64 -7.42
N ILE A 38 -10.18 -2.38 -6.59
CA ILE A 38 -10.83 -1.07 -6.50
C ILE A 38 -10.03 -0.23 -5.51
N TRP A 39 -9.14 0.62 -6.02
CA TRP A 39 -8.32 1.52 -5.22
C TRP A 39 -8.59 2.97 -5.62
N GLU A 40 -8.73 3.84 -4.63
CA GLU A 40 -8.90 5.26 -4.83
C GLU A 40 -7.53 5.94 -4.69
N PHE A 41 -7.06 6.59 -5.76
CA PHE A 41 -5.92 7.50 -5.66
C PHE A 41 -6.43 8.83 -5.07
N ILE A 42 -6.08 9.08 -3.81
CA ILE A 42 -6.27 10.40 -3.22
C ILE A 42 -5.17 11.29 -3.78
N ASN A 43 -5.46 11.97 -4.89
CA ASN A 43 -4.60 13.04 -5.40
C ASN A 43 -4.79 14.28 -4.51
N GLU A 44 -3.74 14.71 -3.81
CA GLU A 44 -3.70 15.92 -2.97
C GLU A 44 -3.87 17.25 -3.74
N ALA A 45 -4.19 17.25 -5.04
CA ALA A 45 -4.43 18.46 -5.82
C ALA A 45 -5.78 19.16 -5.54
N GLY A 46 -6.36 19.00 -4.35
CA GLY A 46 -7.71 19.47 -4.03
C GLY A 46 -7.95 19.79 -2.56
N PHE A 47 -7.06 20.57 -1.92
CA PHE A 47 -7.37 21.32 -0.70
C PHE A 47 -6.88 22.76 -0.81
#